data_AF-A0A2S2NZH4-F1
#
_entry.id   AF-A0A2S2NZH4-F1
#
_cell.length_a   1.000
_cell.length_b   1.000
_cell.length_c   1.000
_cell.angle_alpha   90.00
_cell.angle_beta   90.00
_cell.angle_gamma   90.00
#
_symmetry.space_group_name_H-M   'P 1'
#
loop_
_entity.id
_entity.type
_entity.pdbx_description
1 polymer ?
#
loop_
_entity_poly.entity_id
_entity_poly.type
_entity_poly.pdbx_seq_one_letter_code
_entity_poly.pdbx_strand_id
1 'polypeptide(L)'
;MNGYTHDVNVYAGKNQVNGKGLACRVVLELSNPFLNAGRTIVTDNFYTSLPLAKELLEKNTHLIGTLRSNRIRLPENFKTKLRPGEIIGRENINGIVVAKWHDKRTFP
;
A
#
# COMPACT_ATOMS: atom_id res chain seq x y z
N MET A 1 23.01 7.40 -4.18
CA MET A 1 21.78 6.59 -4.08
C MET A 1 21.69 5.82 -5.37
N ASN A 2 21.79 4.49 -5.32
CA ASN A 2 21.81 3.69 -6.54
C ASN A 2 20.38 3.22 -6.81
N GLY A 3 19.84 3.60 -7.96
CA GLY A 3 18.56 3.11 -8.46
C GLY A 3 18.79 2.34 -9.75
N TYR A 4 18.15 1.19 -9.89
CA TYR A 4 18.15 0.42 -11.13
C TYR A 4 16.75 -0.14 -11.36
N THR A 5 16.36 -0.22 -12.63
CA THR A 5 15.11 -0.86 -13.03
C THR A 5 15.36 -2.37 -13.08
N HIS A 6 14.63 -3.13 -12.25
CA HIS A 6 14.73 -4.59 -12.27
C HIS A 6 13.83 -5.23 -13.33
N ASP A 7 12.61 -4.72 -13.46
CA ASP A 7 11.57 -5.30 -14.31
C ASP A 7 10.59 -4.22 -14.79
N VAL A 8 9.90 -4.47 -15.91
CA VAL A 8 8.93 -3.58 -16.53
C VAL A 8 7.73 -4.40 -17.04
N ASN A 9 6.53 -3.98 -16.66
CA ASN A 9 5.28 -4.58 -17.12
C ASN A 9 4.45 -3.53 -17.88
N VAL A 10 4.31 -3.69 -19.19
CA VAL A 10 3.63 -2.73 -20.08
C VAL A 10 2.12 -2.95 -20.04
N TYR A 11 1.36 -1.93 -19.62
CA TYR A 11 -0.09 -1.97 -19.64
C TYR A 11 -0.63 -1.72 -21.07
N ALA A 12 -1.17 -2.76 -21.70
CA ALA A 12 -1.71 -2.71 -23.07
C ALA A 12 -3.26 -2.80 -23.14
N GLY A 13 -3.96 -2.67 -22.01
CA GLY A 13 -5.43 -2.77 -21.94
C GLY A 13 -5.94 -3.85 -20.98
N LYS A 14 -7.26 -4.02 -20.90
CA LYS A 14 -7.92 -4.88 -19.90
C LYS A 14 -7.82 -6.37 -20.27
N ASN A 15 -6.86 -7.06 -19.65
CA ASN A 15 -6.93 -8.51 -19.45
C ASN A 15 -7.18 -8.77 -17.95
N GLN A 16 -8.46 -8.80 -17.54
CA GLN A 16 -8.82 -9.28 -16.19
C GLN A 16 -8.80 -10.80 -16.20
N VAL A 17 -7.67 -11.37 -15.77
CA VAL A 17 -7.54 -12.80 -15.54
C VAL A 17 -7.27 -12.98 -14.05
N ASN A 18 -8.12 -13.76 -13.39
CA ASN A 18 -8.14 -14.05 -11.96
C ASN A 18 -8.65 -12.88 -11.10
N GLY A 19 -9.63 -13.13 -10.23
CA GLY A 19 -10.35 -12.16 -9.40
C GLY A 19 -9.54 -11.26 -8.46
N LYS A 20 -8.22 -11.16 -8.61
CA LYS A 20 -7.34 -10.15 -8.00
C LYS A 20 -7.36 -8.87 -8.84
N GLY A 21 -7.41 -7.72 -8.17
CA GLY A 21 -7.33 -6.42 -8.83
C GLY A 21 -5.98 -6.20 -9.54
N LEU A 22 -6.00 -5.46 -10.65
CA LEU A 22 -4.83 -5.16 -11.49
C LEU A 22 -3.62 -4.68 -10.67
N ALA A 23 -3.84 -3.75 -9.75
CA ALA A 23 -2.82 -3.20 -8.86
C ALA A 23 -2.07 -4.28 -8.06
N CYS A 24 -2.80 -5.22 -7.45
CA CYS A 24 -2.21 -6.30 -6.66
C CYS A 24 -1.36 -7.22 -7.54
N ARG A 25 -1.90 -7.60 -8.70
CA ARG A 25 -1.21 -8.47 -9.67
C ARG A 25 0.12 -7.86 -10.13
N VAL A 26 0.11 -6.60 -10.56
CA VAL A 26 1.31 -5.91 -11.04
C VAL A 26 2.40 -5.87 -9.97
N VAL A 27 2.07 -5.58 -8.71
CA VAL A 27 3.07 -5.55 -7.64
C VAL A 27 3.67 -6.93 -7.40
N LEU A 28 2.84 -7.97 -7.35
CA LEU A 28 3.31 -9.35 -7.12
C LEU A 28 4.19 -9.86 -8.27
N GLU A 29 3.79 -9.58 -9.52
CA GLU A 29 4.55 -9.96 -10.72
C GLU A 29 5.94 -9.29 -10.72
N LEU A 30 5.99 -7.96 -10.59
CA LEU A 30 7.25 -7.20 -10.60
C LEU A 30 8.17 -7.50 -9.41
N SER A 31 7.62 -8.03 -8.32
CA SER A 31 8.36 -8.30 -7.09
C SER A 31 8.73 -9.77 -6.92
N ASN A 32 8.28 -10.66 -7.80
CA ASN A 32 8.35 -12.11 -7.64
C ASN A 32 9.72 -12.65 -7.19
N PRO A 33 10.87 -12.25 -7.78
CA PRO A 33 12.18 -12.77 -7.34
C PRO A 33 12.65 -12.23 -5.98
N PHE A 34 11.95 -11.27 -5.40
CA PHE A 34 12.29 -10.62 -4.14
C PHE A 34 11.31 -10.93 -3.00
N LEU A 35 10.24 -11.69 -3.29
CA LEU A 35 9.32 -12.18 -2.28
C LEU A 35 10.01 -13.18 -1.36
N ASN A 36 9.49 -13.31 -0.14
CA ASN A 36 9.99 -14.20 0.92
C ASN A 36 11.37 -13.86 1.51
N ALA A 37 11.98 -12.74 1.08
CA ALA A 37 13.33 -12.35 1.48
C ALA A 37 13.39 -11.34 2.65
N GLY A 38 12.27 -11.09 3.35
CA GLY A 38 12.22 -10.11 4.45
C GLY A 38 12.31 -8.65 3.99
N ARG A 39 12.10 -8.39 2.70
CA ARG A 39 12.25 -7.06 2.09
C ARG A 39 11.01 -6.20 2.30
N THR A 40 11.15 -4.90 2.03
CA THR A 40 10.06 -3.93 2.03
C THR A 40 9.83 -3.40 0.62
N ILE A 41 8.58 -3.47 0.16
CA ILE A 41 8.13 -2.85 -1.08
C ILE A 41 7.45 -1.53 -0.73
N VAL A 42 7.86 -0.45 -1.39
CA VAL A 42 7.24 0.87 -1.27
C VAL A 42 6.42 1.14 -2.53
N THR A 43 5.13 1.44 -2.41
CA THR A 43 4.24 1.69 -3.54
C THR A 43 3.48 3.00 -3.45
N ASP A 44 3.03 3.49 -4.61
CA ASP A 44 2.06 4.59 -4.69
C ASP A 44 0.64 4.09 -4.32
N ASN A 45 -0.25 5.03 -4.01
CA ASN A 45 -1.64 4.84 -3.64
C ASN A 45 -2.46 4.00 -4.63
N PHE A 46 -2.13 4.04 -5.92
CA PHE A 46 -2.83 3.23 -6.92
C PHE A 46 -2.62 1.72 -6.67
N TYR A 47 -1.42 1.37 -6.20
CA TYR A 47 -1.00 0.00 -5.98
C TYR A 47 -1.19 -0.45 -4.53
N THR A 48 -1.40 0.48 -3.58
CA THR A 48 -1.50 0.15 -2.16
C THR A 48 -2.92 -0.29 -1.78
N SER A 49 -3.04 -1.43 -1.10
CA SER A 49 -4.31 -1.89 -0.54
C SER A 49 -4.11 -2.84 0.65
N LEU A 50 -5.11 -2.94 1.54
CA LEU A 50 -5.07 -3.87 2.67
C LEU A 50 -4.95 -5.35 2.24
N PRO A 51 -5.67 -5.83 1.21
CA PRO A 51 -5.48 -7.20 0.72
C PRO A 51 -4.05 -7.45 0.19
N LEU A 52 -3.45 -6.48 -0.53
CA LEU A 52 -2.06 -6.62 -0.98
C LEU A 52 -1.09 -6.65 0.21
N ALA A 53 -1.29 -5.79 1.22
CA ALA A 53 -0.46 -5.79 2.43
C ALA A 53 -0.49 -7.16 3.12
N LYS A 54 -1.67 -7.77 3.24
CA LYS A 54 -1.83 -9.12 3.83
C LYS A 54 -1.11 -10.17 2.99
N GLU A 55 -1.31 -10.17 1.68
CA GLU A 55 -0.69 -11.17 0.79
C GLU A 55 0.83 -11.07 0.77
N LEU A 56 1.40 -9.85 0.80
CA LEU A 56 2.84 -9.66 0.90
C LEU A 56 3.39 -10.10 2.25
N LEU A 57 2.65 -9.85 3.33
CA LEU A 57 3.06 -10.26 4.67
C LEU A 57 3.10 -11.79 4.82
N GLU A 58 2.13 -12.50 4.25
CA GLU A 58 2.13 -13.97 4.12
C GLU A 58 3.35 -14.49 3.33
N LYS A 59 3.96 -13.64 2.50
CA LYS A 59 5.18 -13.90 1.74
C LYS A 59 6.42 -13.23 2.35
N ASN A 60 6.47 -13.06 3.67
CA ASN A 60 7.58 -12.45 4.40
C ASN A 60 8.12 -11.17 3.71
N THR A 61 7.20 -10.31 3.27
CA THR A 61 7.49 -9.08 2.54
C THR A 61 6.61 -7.95 3.07
N HIS A 62 7.22 -6.83 3.46
CA HIS A 62 6.50 -5.69 4.01
C HIS A 62 6.00 -4.78 2.89
N LEU A 63 4.88 -4.09 3.12
CA LEU A 63 4.35 -3.07 2.22
C LEU A 63 4.31 -1.73 2.96
N ILE A 64 4.87 -0.69 2.33
CA ILE A 64 4.68 0.70 2.73
C ILE A 64 4.06 1.44 1.54
N GLY A 65 3.01 2.21 1.81
CA GLY A 65 2.37 3.00 0.77
C GLY A 65 1.36 3.97 1.35
N THR A 66 0.89 4.89 0.52
CA THR A 66 -0.16 5.83 0.91
C THR A 66 -1.52 5.28 0.53
N LEU A 67 -2.56 5.67 1.26
CA LEU A 67 -3.92 5.24 1.00
C LEU A 67 -4.77 6.43 0.56
N ARG A 68 -5.56 6.25 -0.49
CA ARG A 68 -6.60 7.22 -0.86
C ARG A 68 -7.88 6.88 -0.08
N SER A 69 -8.33 7.81 0.76
CA SER A 69 -9.46 7.62 1.67
C SER A 69 -10.77 7.20 0.99
N ASN A 70 -10.96 7.55 -0.28
CA ASN A 70 -12.16 7.19 -1.06
C ASN A 70 -12.11 5.79 -1.69
N ARG A 71 -10.97 5.08 -1.65
CA ARG A 71 -10.81 3.75 -2.25
C ARG A 71 -10.79 2.61 -1.24
N ILE A 72 -10.74 2.93 0.05
CA ILE A 72 -10.59 1.93 1.11
C ILE A 72 -11.69 2.13 2.13
N ARG A 73 -12.42 1.05 2.43
CA ARG A 73 -13.35 1.02 3.55
C ARG A 73 -12.56 0.97 4.85
N LEU A 74 -12.11 2.14 5.28
CA LEU A 74 -11.53 2.31 6.62
C LEU A 74 -12.67 2.45 7.65
N PRO A 75 -12.44 2.01 8.90
CA PRO A 75 -13.42 2.20 9.95
C PRO A 75 -13.70 3.68 10.21
N GLU A 76 -14.89 3.99 10.76
CA GLU A 76 -15.42 5.37 10.89
C GLU A 76 -14.46 6.32 11.61
N ASN A 77 -13.65 5.81 12.54
CA ASN A 77 -12.64 6.59 13.25
C ASN A 77 -11.57 7.21 12.32
N PHE A 78 -11.40 6.73 11.08
CA PHE A 78 -10.51 7.34 10.08
C PHE A 78 -11.18 8.43 9.24
N LYS A 79 -12.52 8.55 9.30
CA LYS A 79 -13.25 9.60 8.57
C LYS A 79 -13.26 10.92 9.31
N THR A 80 -13.00 10.93 10.62
CA THR A 80 -12.93 12.15 11.42
C THR A 80 -11.82 13.08 10.93
N LYS A 81 -12.10 14.39 10.92
CA LYS A 81 -11.11 15.41 10.61
C LYS A 81 -10.18 15.56 11.82
N LEU A 82 -8.88 15.42 11.58
CA LEU A 82 -7.85 15.56 12.61
C LEU A 82 -7.50 17.04 12.81
N ARG A 83 -7.15 17.41 14.03
CA ARG A 83 -6.54 18.71 14.33
C ARG A 83 -5.07 18.73 13.87
N PRO A 84 -4.50 19.90 13.54
CA PRO A 84 -3.08 19.98 13.17
C PRO A 84 -2.16 19.33 14.20
N GLY A 85 -1.28 18.43 13.75
CA GLY A 85 -0.37 17.67 14.58
C GLY A 85 -0.94 16.40 15.20
N GLU A 86 -2.22 16.09 15.00
CA GLU A 86 -2.80 14.82 15.44
C GLU A 86 -2.47 13.67 14.50
N ILE A 87 -2.34 12.49 15.10
CA ILE A 87 -2.12 11.21 14.43
C ILE A 87 -3.11 10.20 15.01
N ILE A 88 -3.75 9.43 14.15
CA ILE A 88 -4.49 8.23 14.52
C ILE A 88 -3.88 7.03 13.81
N GLY A 89 -3.72 5.94 14.55
CA GLY A 89 -3.23 4.67 14.03
C GLY A 89 -4.14 3.53 14.50
N ARG A 90 -4.30 2.52 13.65
CA ARG A 90 -4.90 1.24 14.02
C ARG A 90 -4.10 0.12 13.39
N GLU A 91 -4.00 -0.97 14.12
CA GLU A 91 -3.42 -2.22 13.68
C GLU A 91 -4.52 -3.27 13.64
N ASN A 92 -4.51 -4.13 12.63
CA ASN A 92 -5.40 -5.29 12.59
C ASN A 92 -4.70 -6.54 13.17
N ILE A 93 -5.46 -7.63 13.34
CA ILE A 93 -4.93 -8.91 13.88
C ILE A 93 -3.77 -9.51 13.06
N ASN A 94 -3.62 -9.11 11.79
CA ASN A 94 -2.54 -9.58 10.94
C ASN A 94 -1.26 -8.71 11.06
N GLY A 95 -1.23 -7.71 11.94
CA GLY A 95 -0.07 -6.82 12.08
C GLY A 95 0.00 -5.69 11.04
N ILE A 96 -1.09 -5.43 10.30
CA ILE A 96 -1.12 -4.35 9.31
C ILE A 96 -1.56 -3.06 9.99
N VAL A 97 -0.68 -2.05 9.95
CA VAL A 97 -0.93 -0.72 10.50
C VAL A 97 -1.44 0.23 9.42
N VAL A 98 -2.52 0.96 9.73
CA VAL A 98 -2.98 2.12 8.98
C VAL A 98 -2.90 3.35 9.87
N ALA A 99 -2.21 4.38 9.40
CA ALA A 99 -2.10 5.66 10.08
C ALA A 99 -2.63 6.81 9.21
N LYS A 100 -3.22 7.81 9.87
CA LYS A 100 -3.65 9.08 9.29
C LYS A 100 -3.13 10.19 10.19
N TRP A 101 -2.57 11.24 9.60
CA TRP A 101 -2.08 12.40 10.33
C TRP A 101 -2.52 13.70 9.65
N HIS A 102 -2.57 14.78 10.42
CA HIS A 102 -2.65 16.13 9.89
C HIS A 102 -1.33 16.83 10.18
N ASP A 103 -0.65 17.32 9.14
CA ASP A 103 0.61 18.03 9.31
C ASP A 103 0.40 19.31 10.17
N LYS A 104 1.41 19.66 10.97
CA LYS A 104 1.45 20.92 11.72
C LYS A 104 1.79 22.11 10.82
N ARG A 105 2.33 21.86 9.62
CA ARG A 105 2.65 22.90 8.65
C ARG A 105 1.39 23.65 8.22
N THR A 106 1.22 24.85 8.75
CA THR A 106 0.51 25.93 8.07
C THR A 106 1.44 26.43 6.96
N PHE A 107 1.08 26.21 5.71
CA PHE A 107 1.74 26.90 4.60
C PHE A 107 1.54 28.42 4.80
N PRO A 108 2.59 29.25 4.67
CA PRO A 108 2.42 30.69 4.57
C PRO A 108 1.65 31.08 3.30
#